data_AF-A0A0A2A7D9-F1
#
_entry.id   AF-A0A0A2A7D9-F1
#
_cell.length_a   1.000
_cell.length_b   1.000
_cell.length_c   1.000
_cell.angle_alpha   90.00
_cell.angle_beta   90.00
_cell.angle_gamma   90.00
#
_symmetry.space_group_name_H-M   'P 1'
#
loop_
_entity.id
_entity.type
_entity.pdbx_description
1 polymer ?
#
loop_
_entity_poly.entity_id
_entity_poly.type
_entity_poly.pdbx_seq_one_letter_code
_entity_poly.pdbx_strand_id
1 'polypeptide(L)'
;MELIENLSELLELKMNHESIRTIGIKDESRKNSYLVYVNQVDGLKVILNRNFDEWSNFDSWESISVQQWIFSRALEVFRGKKIDIKCDCCEHNDLIPNDFESIKKEKCFGKKSSYIIKKVLDEIVLAQARRESDGTYSA
;
A
#
# COMPACT_ATOMS: atom_id res chain seq x y z
N MET A 1 6.98 13.47 33.83
CA MET A 1 8.05 12.67 33.18
C MET A 1 7.42 11.74 32.14
N GLU A 2 6.37 10.98 32.50
CA GLU A 2 5.55 10.17 31.55
C GLU A 2 4.99 10.93 30.34
N LEU A 3 4.52 12.18 30.51
CA LEU A 3 3.97 12.98 29.40
C LEU A 3 4.99 13.28 28.30
N ILE A 4 6.28 13.35 28.63
CA ILE A 4 7.35 13.61 27.65
C ILE A 4 7.75 12.31 26.95
N GLU A 5 7.77 11.19 27.68
CA GLU A 5 8.06 9.85 27.12
C GLU A 5 7.00 9.42 26.11
N ASN A 6 5.70 9.63 26.41
CA ASN A 6 4.62 9.35 25.47
C ASN A 6 4.68 10.24 24.23
N LEU A 7 5.12 11.49 24.36
CA LEU A 7 5.32 12.40 23.24
C LEU A 7 6.50 11.98 22.36
N SER A 8 7.59 11.47 22.95
CA SER A 8 8.71 10.89 22.19
C SER A 8 8.33 9.59 21.49
N GLU A 9 7.56 8.69 22.11
CA GLU A 9 7.07 7.47 21.46
C GLU A 9 6.08 7.78 20.34
N LEU A 10 5.17 8.75 20.52
CA LEU A 10 4.28 9.23 19.47
C LEU A 10 5.05 9.92 18.33
N LEU A 11 6.10 10.69 18.65
CA LEU A 11 6.98 11.29 17.64
C LEU A 11 7.81 10.23 16.91
N GLU A 12 8.31 9.20 17.60
CA GLU A 12 9.01 8.07 16.99
C GLU A 12 8.08 7.22 16.12
N LEU A 13 6.84 6.97 16.55
CA LEU A 13 5.81 6.33 15.73
C LEU A 13 5.48 7.17 14.49
N LYS A 14 5.30 8.48 14.65
CA LYS A 14 5.00 9.42 13.56
C LYS A 14 6.17 9.53 12.58
N MET A 15 7.42 9.57 13.07
CA MET A 15 8.64 9.62 12.27
C MET A 15 9.01 8.25 11.64
N ASN A 16 8.64 7.13 12.26
CA ASN A 16 8.75 5.79 11.64
C ASN A 16 7.69 5.58 10.55
N HIS A 17 6.48 6.12 10.71
CA HIS A 17 5.44 6.05 9.68
C HIS A 17 5.75 6.88 8.43
N GLU A 18 6.51 7.97 8.57
CA GLU A 18 6.99 8.75 7.43
C GLU A 18 8.10 8.05 6.62
N SER A 19 8.85 7.14 7.22
CA SER A 19 10.12 6.66 6.63
C SER A 19 10.04 5.39 5.78
N ILE A 20 8.98 4.56 5.83
CA ILE A 20 8.94 3.30 5.06
C ILE A 20 7.59 3.02 4.41
N ARG A 21 7.11 3.95 3.58
CA ARG A 21 6.07 3.67 2.56
C ARG A 21 6.72 3.16 1.27
N THR A 22 7.64 2.20 1.37
CA THR A 22 8.48 1.86 0.22
C THR A 22 7.88 0.71 -0.60
N ILE A 23 6.93 1.07 -1.46
CA ILE A 23 6.44 0.19 -2.53
C ILE A 23 7.31 0.42 -3.75
N GLY A 24 8.14 -0.57 -4.09
CA GLY A 24 8.91 -0.56 -5.33
C GLY A 24 8.18 -1.32 -6.43
N ILE A 25 8.47 -0.99 -7.68
CA ILE A 25 8.20 -1.87 -8.81
C ILE A 25 9.57 -2.34 -9.28
N LYS A 26 9.89 -3.61 -9.11
CA LYS A 26 11.22 -4.16 -9.42
C LYS A 26 11.13 -5.60 -9.88
N ASP A 27 12.08 -5.99 -10.73
CA ASP A 27 12.18 -7.37 -11.20
C ASP A 27 12.88 -8.29 -10.19
N GLU A 28 13.85 -7.73 -9.46
CA GLU A 28 14.60 -8.35 -8.37
C GLU A 28 14.29 -7.66 -7.04
N SER A 29 14.16 -8.45 -5.97
CA SER A 29 13.92 -7.93 -4.62
C SER A 29 15.09 -7.05 -4.14
N ARG A 30 14.79 -5.87 -3.61
CA ARG A 30 15.77 -5.14 -2.78
C ARG A 30 16.09 -5.92 -1.51
N LYS A 31 17.28 -5.71 -0.95
CA LYS A 31 17.67 -6.28 0.34
C LYS A 31 16.57 -6.03 1.38
N ASN A 32 16.11 -7.11 2.01
CA ASN A 32 15.05 -7.12 3.02
C ASN A 32 13.66 -6.66 2.51
N SER A 33 13.36 -6.82 1.22
CA SER A 33 12.02 -6.58 0.66
C SER A 33 11.31 -7.88 0.28
N TYR A 34 9.98 -7.87 0.35
CA TYR A 34 9.14 -8.95 -0.14
C TYR A 34 8.81 -8.70 -1.60
N LEU A 35 9.33 -9.55 -2.49
CA LEU A 35 8.94 -9.56 -3.89
C LEU A 35 7.59 -10.26 -4.04
N VAL A 36 6.63 -9.57 -4.63
CA VAL A 36 5.26 -10.06 -4.84
C VAL A 36 4.89 -9.94 -6.31
N TYR A 37 4.17 -10.93 -6.82
CA TYR A 37 3.87 -11.04 -8.24
C TYR A 37 2.40 -10.81 -8.49
N VAL A 38 2.07 -9.86 -9.34
CA VAL A 38 0.68 -9.58 -9.76
C VAL A 38 0.03 -10.83 -10.36
N ASN A 39 0.80 -11.65 -11.07
CA ASN A 39 0.30 -12.84 -11.76
C ASN A 39 -0.15 -13.97 -10.83
N GLN A 40 0.25 -13.95 -9.57
CA GLN A 40 -0.14 -14.97 -8.60
C GLN A 40 -1.57 -14.79 -8.09
N VAL A 41 -2.26 -13.72 -8.52
CA VAL A 41 -3.59 -13.36 -8.05
C VAL A 41 -4.59 -13.47 -9.20
N ASP A 42 -5.33 -14.56 -9.19
CA ASP A 42 -6.38 -14.79 -10.17
C ASP A 42 -7.42 -13.66 -10.13
N GLY A 43 -7.73 -13.11 -11.31
CA GLY A 43 -8.69 -12.02 -11.48
C GLY A 43 -8.15 -10.61 -11.22
N LEU A 44 -6.97 -10.43 -10.62
CA LEU A 44 -6.41 -9.08 -10.36
C LEU A 44 -6.20 -8.31 -11.67
N LYS A 45 -5.60 -8.93 -12.69
CA LYS A 45 -5.42 -8.28 -14.01
C LYS A 45 -6.74 -7.89 -14.68
N VAL A 46 -7.79 -8.69 -14.49
CA VAL A 46 -9.12 -8.41 -15.05
C VAL A 46 -9.70 -7.14 -14.43
N ILE A 47 -9.61 -7.01 -13.11
CA ILE A 47 -10.03 -5.81 -12.39
C ILE A 47 -9.18 -4.60 -12.82
N LEU A 48 -7.85 -4.75 -12.85
CA LEU A 48 -6.94 -3.66 -13.20
C LEU A 48 -7.02 -3.23 -14.68
N ASN A 49 -7.65 -4.02 -15.56
CA ASN A 49 -7.91 -3.65 -16.95
C ASN A 49 -9.18 -2.83 -17.18
N ARG A 50 -10.00 -2.63 -16.14
CA ARG A 50 -11.21 -1.80 -16.21
C ARG A 50 -10.86 -0.31 -16.36
N ASN A 51 -11.88 0.53 -16.51
CA ASN A 51 -11.68 1.99 -16.49
C ASN A 51 -11.25 2.47 -15.09
N PHE A 52 -10.72 3.70 -15.00
CA PHE A 52 -10.17 4.24 -13.75
C PHE A 52 -11.16 4.19 -12.59
N ASP A 53 -12.41 4.60 -12.81
CA ASP A 53 -13.41 4.68 -11.74
C ASP A 53 -13.73 3.28 -11.17
N GLU A 54 -13.72 2.26 -12.01
CA GLU A 54 -13.93 0.87 -11.61
C GLU A 54 -12.71 0.26 -10.90
N TRP A 55 -11.51 0.35 -11.50
CA TRP A 55 -10.35 -0.29 -10.89
C TRP A 55 -9.82 0.49 -9.68
N SER A 56 -10.02 1.81 -9.59
CA SER A 56 -9.52 2.61 -8.46
C SER A 56 -10.42 2.57 -7.22
N ASN A 57 -11.63 2.02 -7.34
CA ASN A 57 -12.58 1.85 -6.25
C ASN A 57 -12.44 0.47 -5.62
N PHE A 58 -11.55 0.35 -4.63
CA PHE A 58 -11.27 -0.92 -3.95
C PHE A 58 -12.52 -1.58 -3.34
N ASP A 59 -13.43 -0.78 -2.79
CA ASP A 59 -14.62 -1.28 -2.09
C ASP A 59 -15.68 -1.85 -3.05
N SER A 60 -15.62 -1.50 -4.34
CA SER A 60 -16.54 -2.03 -5.36
C SER A 60 -16.07 -3.34 -6.00
N TRP A 61 -14.89 -3.85 -5.63
CA TRP A 61 -14.36 -5.08 -6.21
C TRP A 61 -15.11 -6.30 -5.66
N GLU A 62 -15.66 -7.12 -6.56
CA GLU A 62 -16.42 -8.32 -6.18
C GLU A 62 -15.53 -9.48 -5.70
N SER A 63 -14.25 -9.48 -6.09
CA SER A 63 -13.34 -10.58 -5.78
C SER A 63 -12.69 -10.40 -4.41
N ILE A 64 -13.19 -11.16 -3.42
CA ILE A 64 -12.65 -11.20 -2.06
C ILE A 64 -11.17 -11.59 -2.04
N SER A 65 -10.75 -12.57 -2.87
CA SER A 65 -9.35 -13.01 -2.91
C SER A 65 -8.41 -11.89 -3.37
N VAL A 66 -8.85 -11.11 -4.37
CA VAL A 66 -8.09 -9.96 -4.87
C VAL A 66 -8.05 -8.85 -3.82
N GLN A 67 -9.17 -8.58 -3.14
CA GLN A 67 -9.21 -7.61 -2.05
C GLN A 67 -8.27 -7.99 -0.89
N GLN A 68 -8.32 -9.24 -0.44
CA GLN A 68 -7.47 -9.77 0.61
C GLN A 68 -5.99 -9.68 0.25
N TRP A 69 -5.64 -9.96 -1.01
CA TRP A 69 -4.26 -9.83 -1.46
C TRP A 69 -3.76 -8.39 -1.34
N ILE A 70 -4.49 -7.41 -1.89
CA ILE A 70 -4.15 -5.99 -1.77
C ILE A 70 -4.06 -5.56 -0.31
N PHE A 71 -5.06 -5.90 0.50
CA PHE A 71 -5.12 -5.52 1.91
C PHE A 71 -3.94 -6.09 2.70
N SER A 72 -3.55 -7.33 2.42
CA SER A 72 -2.39 -7.97 3.06
C SER A 72 -1.09 -7.24 2.75
N ARG A 73 -0.89 -6.81 1.49
CA ARG A 73 0.28 -6.01 1.10
C ARG A 73 0.29 -4.64 1.78
N ALA A 74 -0.86 -3.98 1.88
CA ALA A 74 -0.98 -2.71 2.58
C ALA A 74 -0.63 -2.87 4.07
N LEU A 75 -1.11 -3.94 4.72
CA LEU A 75 -0.82 -4.25 6.11
C LEU A 75 0.66 -4.59 6.34
N GLU A 76 1.32 -5.25 5.40
CA GLU A 76 2.76 -5.51 5.46
C GLU A 76 3.56 -4.20 5.44
N VAL A 77 3.22 -3.29 4.53
CA VAL A 77 3.87 -1.97 4.44
C VAL A 77 3.58 -1.15 5.69
N PHE A 78 2.35 -1.16 6.18
CA PHE A 78 1.96 -0.52 7.43
C PHE A 78 2.81 -1.01 8.62
N ARG A 79 3.17 -2.29 8.65
CA ARG A 79 4.08 -2.90 9.65
C ARG A 79 5.57 -2.65 9.37
N GLY A 80 5.91 -1.71 8.48
CA GLY A 80 7.28 -1.34 8.15
C GLY A 80 8.00 -2.27 7.17
N LYS A 81 7.31 -3.22 6.54
CA LYS A 81 7.93 -4.08 5.53
C LYS A 81 8.09 -3.32 4.21
N LYS A 82 9.20 -3.57 3.52
CA LYS A 82 9.41 -3.13 2.13
C LYS A 82 8.81 -4.17 1.21
N ILE A 83 8.02 -3.75 0.22
CA ILE A 83 7.47 -4.63 -0.80
C ILE A 83 7.92 -4.17 -2.18
N ASP A 84 8.22 -5.13 -3.04
CA ASP A 84 8.53 -4.92 -4.45
C ASP A 84 7.48 -5.66 -5.29
N ILE A 85 6.79 -4.95 -6.17
CA ILE A 85 5.73 -5.51 -7.02
C ILE A 85 6.29 -5.80 -8.40
N LYS A 86 6.19 -7.07 -8.82
CA LYS A 86 6.55 -7.53 -10.15
C LYS A 86 5.31 -7.73 -11.01
N CYS A 87 5.32 -7.16 -12.22
CA CYS A 87 4.35 -7.44 -13.28
C CYS A 87 5.08 -7.72 -14.59
N ASP A 88 4.44 -8.47 -15.48
CA ASP A 88 5.00 -8.78 -16.82
C ASP A 88 5.12 -7.56 -17.73
N CYS A 89 4.52 -6.45 -17.33
CA CYS A 89 4.37 -5.26 -18.14
C CYS A 89 5.57 -4.29 -18.08
N CYS A 90 6.45 -4.42 -17.08
CA CYS A 90 7.35 -3.35 -16.69
C CYS A 90 8.71 -3.93 -16.22
N GLU A 91 9.78 -3.77 -17.00
CA GLU A 91 11.18 -3.97 -16.54
C GLU A 91 11.70 -2.79 -15.68
N HIS A 92 10.82 -1.84 -15.33
CA HIS A 92 11.22 -0.56 -14.75
C HIS A 92 11.28 -0.58 -13.21
N ASN A 93 12.38 -0.03 -12.69
CA ASN A 93 12.68 0.17 -11.28
C ASN A 93 12.20 1.55 -10.79
N ASP A 94 10.89 1.78 -10.66
CA ASP A 94 10.36 3.05 -10.14
C ASP A 94 10.02 2.94 -8.64
N LEU A 95 10.60 3.81 -7.82
CA LEU A 95 9.97 4.25 -6.56
C LEU A 95 8.86 5.20 -6.97
N ILE A 96 7.60 4.83 -6.79
CA ILE A 96 6.47 5.65 -7.27
C ILE A 96 6.49 6.99 -6.53
N PRO A 97 6.79 8.12 -7.21
CA PRO A 97 6.53 9.43 -6.63
C PRO A 97 5.01 9.59 -6.53
N ASN A 98 4.52 10.29 -5.51
CA ASN A 98 3.08 10.51 -5.24
C ASN A 98 2.32 11.26 -6.36
N ASP A 99 2.90 11.44 -7.54
CA ASP A 99 2.25 12.15 -8.64
C ASP A 99 1.35 11.20 -9.45
N PHE A 100 0.11 11.10 -8.99
CA PHE A 100 -0.92 10.27 -9.60
C PHE A 100 -1.66 10.94 -10.74
N GLU A 101 -1.26 12.13 -11.23
CA GLU A 101 -1.92 12.73 -12.41
C GLU A 101 -1.87 11.79 -13.63
N SER A 102 -0.80 11.00 -13.74
CA SER A 102 -0.62 9.99 -14.79
C SER A 102 -1.37 8.67 -14.54
N ILE A 103 -1.83 8.39 -13.31
CA ILE A 103 -2.34 7.06 -12.93
C ILE A 103 -3.63 6.68 -13.69
N LYS A 104 -4.45 7.68 -14.07
CA LYS A 104 -5.70 7.46 -14.81
C LYS A 104 -5.48 6.80 -16.16
N LYS A 105 -4.33 7.05 -16.80
CA LYS A 105 -3.94 6.50 -18.11
C LYS A 105 -2.96 5.34 -17.99
N GLU A 106 -2.61 4.94 -16.77
CA GLU A 106 -1.62 3.91 -16.53
C GLU A 106 -2.10 2.55 -17.08
N LYS A 107 -1.17 1.78 -17.63
CA LYS A 107 -1.39 0.43 -18.16
C LYS A 107 -0.60 -0.64 -17.40
N CYS A 108 0.45 -0.25 -16.69
CA CYS A 108 1.28 -1.14 -15.89
C CYS A 108 0.47 -1.65 -14.68
N PHE A 109 0.20 -2.96 -14.65
CA PHE A 109 -0.44 -3.61 -13.51
C PHE A 109 0.35 -3.44 -12.21
N GLY A 110 1.69 -3.39 -12.28
CA GLY A 110 2.54 -3.09 -11.12
C GLY A 110 2.19 -1.72 -10.53
N LYS A 111 2.21 -0.67 -11.36
CA LYS A 111 1.85 0.71 -10.95
C LYS A 111 0.43 0.81 -10.42
N LYS A 112 -0.55 0.19 -11.08
CA LYS A 112 -1.94 0.16 -10.60
C LYS A 112 -2.08 -0.58 -9.26
N SER A 113 -1.41 -1.72 -9.09
CA SER A 113 -1.43 -2.48 -7.83
C SER A 113 -0.82 -1.67 -6.70
N SER A 114 0.34 -1.06 -6.94
CA SER A 114 0.99 -0.17 -5.97
C SER A 114 0.12 1.01 -5.59
N TYR A 115 -0.59 1.61 -6.56
CA TYR A 115 -1.55 2.70 -6.30
C TYR A 115 -2.65 2.26 -5.32
N ILE A 116 -3.29 1.12 -5.56
CA ILE A 116 -4.36 0.64 -4.68
C ILE A 116 -3.80 0.28 -3.30
N ILE A 117 -2.65 -0.40 -3.23
CA ILE A 117 -1.99 -0.72 -1.95
C ILE A 117 -1.70 0.56 -1.16
N LYS A 118 -1.22 1.62 -1.84
CA LYS A 118 -0.97 2.92 -1.21
C LYS A 118 -2.27 3.55 -0.68
N LYS A 119 -3.35 3.53 -1.46
CA LYS A 119 -4.66 4.06 -1.08
C LYS A 119 -5.22 3.33 0.15
N VAL A 120 -5.19 2.00 0.14
CA VAL A 120 -5.62 1.17 1.27
C VAL A 120 -4.72 1.40 2.50
N LEU A 121 -3.41 1.55 2.31
CA LEU A 121 -2.49 1.90 3.38
C LEU A 121 -2.83 3.25 4.03
N ASP A 122 -3.17 4.27 3.24
CA ASP A 122 -3.57 5.57 3.78
C ASP A 122 -4.87 5.46 4.59
N GLU A 123 -5.85 4.67 4.15
CA GLU A 123 -7.06 4.38 4.94
C GLU A 123 -6.76 3.64 6.26
N ILE A 124 -5.82 2.68 6.26
CA ILE A 124 -5.39 1.99 7.48
C ILE A 124 -4.77 2.99 8.48
N VAL A 125 -3.89 3.87 8.00
CA VAL A 125 -3.25 4.91 8.83
C VAL A 125 -4.29 5.88 9.39
N LEU A 126 -5.24 6.32 8.56
CA LEU A 126 -6.34 7.19 9.00
C LEU A 126 -7.22 6.50 10.05
N ALA A 127 -7.57 5.23 9.84
CA ALA A 127 -8.37 4.46 10.78
C ALA A 127 -7.66 4.27 12.13
N GLN A 128 -6.34 4.05 12.14
CA GLN A 128 -5.55 4.00 13.36
C GLN A 128 -5.59 5.35 14.10
N ALA A 129 -5.29 6.45 13.40
CA ALA A 129 -5.28 7.78 14.00
C ALA A 129 -6.63 8.16 14.62
N ARG A 130 -7.76 7.77 13.99
CA ARG A 130 -9.10 7.96 14.55
C ARG A 130 -9.29 7.15 15.84
N ARG A 131 -8.89 5.87 15.86
CA ARG A 131 -9.00 5.02 17.07
C ARG A 131 -8.18 5.54 18.23
N GLU A 132 -6.99 6.08 17.95
CA GLU A 132 -6.11 6.71 18.95
C GLU A 132 -6.72 8.02 19.47
N SER A 133 -7.34 8.82 18.60
CA SER A 133 -8.04 10.05 18.98
C SER A 133 -9.33 9.80 19.79
N ASP A 134 -10.08 8.75 19.46
CA ASP A 134 -11.38 8.45 20.06
C ASP A 134 -11.26 7.69 21.39
N GLY A 135 -10.04 7.46 21.89
CA GLY A 135 -9.77 6.89 23.22
C GLY A 135 -10.22 5.43 23.38
N THR A 136 -10.47 4.69 22.29
CA THR A 136 -10.97 3.30 22.35
C THR A 136 -9.96 2.32 22.96
N TYR A 137 -8.70 2.73 23.13
CA TYR A 137 -7.68 2.03 23.92
C TYR A 137 -7.19 2.93 25.06
N SER A 138 -8.08 3.24 26.00
CA SER A 138 -7.72 3.60 27.37
C SER A 138 -8.19 2.47 28.29
N ALA A 139 -7.46 1.35 28.26
CA ALA A 139 -7.66 0.22 29.18
C ALA A 139 -6.30 -0.27 29.67
#